data_AF-C7BJ73-F1
#
_entry.id   AF-C7BJ73-F1
#
_cell.length_a   1.000
_cell.length_b   1.000
_cell.length_c   1.000
_cell.angle_alpha   90.00
_cell.angle_beta   90.00
_cell.angle_gamma   90.00
#
_symmetry.space_group_name_H-M   'P 1'
#
loop_
_entity.id
_entity.type
_entity.pdbx_description
1 polymer ?
#
loop_
_entity_poly.entity_id
_entity_poly.type
_entity_poly.pdbx_seq_one_letter_code
_entity_poly.pdbx_strand_id
1 'polypeptide(L)'
;MKKISAFVLAAATLAPSFAFAHQAGDFIFRTGTATIRPNTGSDNVLGVGSFSADNNTQMGLTFSYMITDNIGVELLAGTPFQHQVSLPGVGDIAKVKHLPPTLMAQYYFGSKESQFRPYVGIGLNYTTFFNEKFNGNSAVRDNNLHSLDLKDSWGVAGHVGLDYELDQNWMLNASVWWVNVETDVKFKAGDQKYKIDTRLDPWVFMFGVGYHF
;
A
#
# COMPACT_ATOMS: atom_id res chain seq x y z
N MET A 1 5.11 -1.28 -32.78
CA MET A 1 6.17 -1.67 -31.82
C MET A 1 5.56 -2.54 -30.71
N LYS A 2 5.20 -3.79 -31.00
CA LYS A 2 4.44 -4.69 -30.09
C LYS A 2 5.15 -6.04 -29.81
N LYS A 3 6.44 -6.15 -30.12
CA LYS A 3 7.16 -7.43 -30.08
C LYS A 3 8.24 -7.53 -28.99
N ILE A 4 8.41 -6.50 -28.16
CA ILE A 4 9.45 -6.50 -27.10
C ILE A 4 8.91 -7.11 -25.79
N SER A 5 7.60 -7.07 -25.53
CA SER A 5 6.99 -7.63 -24.30
C SER A 5 7.05 -9.16 -24.19
N ALA A 6 7.23 -9.88 -25.30
CA ALA A 6 7.28 -11.36 -25.28
C ALA A 6 8.67 -11.92 -24.96
N PHE A 7 9.73 -11.15 -25.20
CA PHE A 7 11.11 -11.65 -25.02
C PHE A 7 11.59 -11.58 -23.57
N VAL A 8 11.08 -10.63 -22.77
CA VAL A 8 11.40 -10.54 -21.34
C VAL A 8 10.74 -11.68 -20.55
N LEU A 9 9.55 -12.12 -20.97
CA LEU A 9 8.84 -13.21 -20.32
C LEU A 9 9.41 -14.60 -20.68
N ALA A 10 9.99 -14.76 -21.88
CA ALA A 10 10.55 -16.01 -22.36
C ALA A 10 12.00 -16.27 -21.88
N ALA A 11 12.74 -15.22 -21.49
CA ALA A 11 14.10 -15.37 -20.97
C ALA A 11 14.14 -15.83 -19.51
N ALA A 12 13.05 -15.64 -18.76
CA ALA A 12 12.95 -16.08 -17.36
C ALA A 12 12.72 -17.61 -17.21
N THR A 13 12.36 -18.32 -18.28
CA THR A 13 11.97 -19.74 -18.19
C THR A 13 13.11 -20.74 -18.44
N LEU A 14 14.36 -20.30 -18.55
CA LEU A 14 15.48 -21.15 -18.99
C LEU A 14 16.69 -21.22 -18.02
N ALA A 15 16.58 -20.68 -16.80
CA ALA A 15 17.62 -20.88 -15.79
C ALA A 15 17.42 -22.21 -15.05
N PRO A 16 18.42 -23.09 -14.96
CA PRO A 16 18.36 -24.27 -14.09
C PRO A 16 18.43 -23.81 -12.63
N SER A 17 17.31 -23.93 -11.90
CA SER A 17 17.21 -23.59 -10.48
C SER A 17 17.76 -24.72 -9.62
N PHE A 18 18.88 -24.47 -8.95
CA PHE A 18 19.24 -25.22 -7.75
C PHE A 18 18.31 -24.73 -6.62
N ALA A 19 17.48 -25.63 -6.11
CA ALA A 19 16.34 -25.32 -5.27
C ALA A 19 16.73 -24.75 -3.89
N PHE A 20 16.43 -23.47 -3.70
CA PHE A 20 16.50 -22.77 -2.42
C PHE A 20 15.35 -21.76 -2.33
N ALA A 21 14.86 -21.52 -1.11
CA ALA A 21 13.68 -20.69 -0.82
C ALA A 21 13.83 -19.24 -1.32
N HIS A 22 14.94 -18.59 -0.96
CA HIS A 22 15.39 -17.36 -1.63
C HIS A 22 16.91 -17.36 -1.75
N GLN A 23 17.41 -17.11 -2.94
CA GLN A 23 18.81 -17.00 -3.30
C GLN A 23 19.08 -15.66 -4.02
N ALA A 24 20.33 -15.19 -3.96
CA ALA A 24 20.80 -14.09 -4.78
C ALA A 24 20.44 -14.28 -6.27
N GLY A 25 19.73 -13.31 -6.83
CA GLY A 25 19.26 -13.30 -8.23
C GLY A 25 17.78 -13.62 -8.40
N ASP A 26 17.10 -14.15 -7.37
CA ASP A 26 15.70 -14.56 -7.48
C ASP A 26 14.75 -13.37 -7.65
N PHE A 27 13.77 -13.53 -8.53
CA PHE A 27 12.62 -12.63 -8.59
C PHE A 27 11.44 -13.28 -7.87
N ILE A 28 10.86 -12.59 -6.89
CA ILE A 28 9.70 -13.07 -6.14
C ILE A 28 8.52 -12.18 -6.47
N PHE A 29 7.45 -12.78 -6.96
CA PHE A 29 6.18 -12.11 -7.18
C PHE A 29 5.17 -12.60 -6.15
N ARG A 30 4.53 -11.70 -5.42
CA ARG A 30 3.45 -12.05 -4.49
C ARG A 30 2.15 -11.36 -4.87
N THR A 31 1.04 -12.07 -4.70
CA THR A 31 -0.30 -11.52 -4.90
C THR A 31 -1.24 -12.01 -3.81
N GLY A 32 -2.17 -11.16 -3.39
CA GLY A 32 -3.12 -11.53 -2.35
C GLY A 32 -4.02 -10.38 -1.94
N THR A 33 -4.63 -10.53 -0.77
CA THR A 33 -5.47 -9.50 -0.17
C THR A 33 -4.60 -8.55 0.63
N ALA A 34 -4.65 -7.26 0.33
CA ALA A 34 -4.04 -6.20 1.12
C ALA A 34 -5.16 -5.36 1.75
N THR A 35 -5.20 -5.28 3.08
CA THR A 35 -6.16 -4.49 3.85
C THR A 35 -5.49 -3.28 4.44
N ILE A 36 -5.86 -2.08 3.99
CA ILE A 36 -5.40 -0.81 4.57
C ILE A 36 -6.37 -0.40 5.67
N ARG A 37 -5.82 -0.21 6.87
CA ARG A 37 -6.53 0.31 8.04
C ARG A 37 -5.92 1.64 8.46
N PRO A 38 -6.53 2.77 8.07
CA PRO A 38 -6.05 4.10 8.46
C PRO A 38 -6.13 4.28 9.98
N ASN A 39 -5.08 4.81 10.59
CA ASN A 39 -5.08 5.30 11.96
C ASN A 39 -5.17 6.84 11.92
N THR A 40 -6.32 7.33 11.48
CA THR A 40 -6.52 8.74 11.13
C THR A 40 -6.49 9.65 12.35
N GLY A 41 -5.72 10.73 12.27
CA GLY A 41 -5.78 11.88 13.17
C GLY A 41 -5.65 13.18 12.38
N SER A 42 -6.52 14.15 12.64
CA SER A 42 -6.47 15.47 12.03
C SER A 42 -6.74 16.56 13.06
N ASP A 43 -6.40 17.80 12.71
CA ASP A 43 -6.91 18.97 13.42
C ASP A 43 -8.44 19.02 13.37
N ASN A 44 -9.02 19.84 14.27
CA ASN A 44 -10.45 20.01 14.35
C ASN A 44 -10.99 20.63 13.06
N VAL A 45 -11.87 19.89 12.39
CA VAL A 45 -12.57 20.30 11.19
C VAL A 45 -13.82 21.05 11.61
N LEU A 46 -13.86 22.37 11.41
CA LEU A 46 -15.05 23.22 11.57
C LEU A 46 -15.79 23.11 12.92
N GLY A 47 -15.09 22.79 14.00
CA GLY A 47 -15.68 22.61 15.34
C GLY A 47 -16.28 21.23 15.60
N VAL A 48 -16.35 20.33 14.60
CA VAL A 48 -17.08 19.05 14.71
C VAL A 48 -16.22 17.84 15.06
N GLY A 49 -14.90 17.89 14.84
CA GLY A 49 -13.99 16.80 15.20
C GLY A 49 -12.94 16.52 14.14
N SER A 50 -12.30 15.36 14.19
CA SER A 50 -11.27 14.93 13.23
C SER A 50 -11.87 14.08 12.10
N PHE A 51 -11.21 14.04 10.95
CA PHE A 51 -11.56 13.11 9.87
C PHE A 51 -11.36 11.65 10.30
N SER A 52 -12.24 10.78 9.82
CA SER A 52 -12.08 9.33 9.90
C SER A 52 -12.18 8.73 8.50
N ALA A 53 -11.39 7.68 8.24
CA ALA A 53 -11.43 6.92 7.00
C ALA A 53 -11.70 5.44 7.30
N ASP A 54 -12.53 4.81 6.47
CA ASP A 54 -12.86 3.39 6.59
C ASP A 54 -11.69 2.47 6.17
N ASN A 55 -11.80 1.19 6.49
CA ASN A 55 -10.85 0.17 6.05
C ASN A 55 -11.17 -0.25 4.61
N ASN A 56 -10.15 -0.50 3.80
CA ASN A 56 -10.35 -0.99 2.44
C ASN A 56 -9.44 -2.18 2.14
N THR A 57 -10.02 -3.25 1.57
CA THR A 57 -9.29 -4.45 1.15
C THR A 57 -9.28 -4.50 -0.37
N GLN A 58 -8.09 -4.66 -0.94
CA GLN A 58 -7.89 -4.74 -2.38
C GLN A 58 -6.92 -5.87 -2.73
N MET A 59 -6.77 -6.14 -4.02
CA MET A 59 -5.70 -6.99 -4.51
C MET A 59 -4.37 -6.23 -4.44
N GLY A 60 -3.46 -6.76 -3.63
CA GLY A 60 -2.08 -6.28 -3.46
C GLY A 60 -1.11 -7.13 -4.27
N LEU A 61 -0.07 -6.48 -4.80
CA LEU A 61 0.98 -7.10 -5.60
C LEU A 61 2.35 -6.65 -5.07
N THR A 62 3.27 -7.58 -4.79
CA THR A 62 4.65 -7.21 -4.51
C THR A 62 5.59 -7.87 -5.49
N PHE A 63 6.65 -7.13 -5.84
CA PHE A 63 7.72 -7.59 -6.70
C PHE A 63 9.01 -7.42 -5.92
N SER A 64 9.65 -8.53 -5.56
CA SER A 64 10.94 -8.52 -4.87
C SER A 64 12.03 -9.05 -5.78
N TYR A 65 13.23 -8.49 -5.62
CA TYR A 65 14.45 -8.99 -6.21
C TYR A 65 15.48 -9.23 -5.12
N MET A 66 16.00 -10.45 -5.03
CA MET A 66 16.99 -10.84 -4.04
C MET A 66 18.38 -10.43 -4.51
N ILE A 67 18.98 -9.45 -3.84
CA ILE A 67 20.36 -9.02 -4.09
C ILE A 67 21.34 -10.07 -3.54
N THR A 68 21.03 -10.63 -2.36
CA THR A 68 21.76 -11.72 -1.72
C THR A 68 20.77 -12.77 -1.21
N ASP A 69 21.26 -13.86 -0.63
CA ASP A 69 20.40 -14.90 -0.02
C ASP A 69 19.53 -14.37 1.14
N ASN A 70 19.85 -13.19 1.69
CA ASN A 70 19.14 -12.58 2.82
C ASN A 70 18.69 -11.15 2.56
N ILE A 71 19.16 -10.47 1.51
CA ILE A 71 18.84 -9.06 1.25
C ILE A 71 18.04 -8.97 -0.05
N GLY A 72 16.86 -8.37 0.03
CA GLY A 72 15.99 -8.13 -1.11
C GLY A 72 15.59 -6.66 -1.23
N VAL A 73 15.17 -6.27 -2.44
CA VAL A 73 14.46 -5.02 -2.68
C VAL A 73 13.07 -5.37 -3.15
N GLU A 74 12.05 -4.79 -2.52
CA GLU A 74 10.65 -5.04 -2.84
C GLU A 74 9.94 -3.76 -3.26
N LEU A 75 9.13 -3.87 -4.31
CA LEU A 75 8.19 -2.85 -4.73
C LEU A 75 6.77 -3.35 -4.49
N LEU A 76 6.04 -2.65 -3.62
CA LEU A 76 4.60 -2.81 -3.47
C LEU A 76 3.91 -2.02 -4.58
N ALA A 77 3.10 -2.72 -5.36
CA ALA A 77 2.16 -2.19 -6.32
C ALA A 77 0.75 -2.74 -6.03
N GLY A 78 -0.29 -2.13 -6.56
CA GLY A 78 -1.63 -2.62 -6.29
C GLY A 78 -2.70 -1.92 -7.08
N THR A 79 -3.91 -2.44 -6.93
CA THR A 79 -5.10 -1.75 -7.43
C THR A 79 -5.39 -0.53 -6.54
N PRO A 80 -5.95 0.56 -7.11
CA PRO A 80 -6.32 1.73 -6.33
C PRO A 80 -7.18 1.41 -5.13
N PHE A 81 -6.76 1.85 -3.95
CA PHE A 81 -7.57 1.78 -2.73
C PHE A 81 -8.60 2.88 -2.74
N GLN A 82 -9.71 2.64 -2.06
CA GLN A 82 -10.83 3.57 -2.00
C GLN A 82 -11.35 3.65 -0.59
N HIS A 83 -11.40 4.87 -0.06
CA HIS A 83 -11.86 5.14 1.29
C HIS A 83 -13.05 6.10 1.28
N GLN A 84 -13.97 5.88 2.21
CA GLN A 84 -15.01 6.82 2.60
C GLN A 84 -14.49 7.65 3.76
N VAL A 85 -14.57 8.97 3.61
CA VAL A 85 -14.18 9.94 4.63
C VAL A 85 -15.43 10.40 5.36
N SER A 86 -15.41 10.30 6.68
CA SER A 86 -16.52 10.67 7.55
C SER A 86 -16.10 11.70 8.60
N LEU A 87 -17.09 12.43 9.12
CA LEU A 87 -16.95 13.32 10.26
C LEU A 87 -17.94 12.93 11.37
N PRO A 88 -17.56 13.03 12.65
CA PRO A 88 -18.45 12.79 13.78
C PRO A 88 -19.72 13.64 13.70
N GLY A 89 -20.89 13.01 13.89
CA GLY A 89 -22.19 13.69 13.85
C GLY A 89 -22.67 14.12 12.45
N VAL A 90 -21.83 13.99 11.41
CA VAL A 90 -22.13 14.39 10.02
C VAL A 90 -22.30 13.16 9.12
N GLY A 91 -21.52 12.10 9.37
CA GLY A 91 -21.50 10.89 8.53
C GLY A 91 -20.54 11.00 7.35
N ASP A 92 -20.73 10.16 6.33
CA ASP A 92 -19.82 10.05 5.18
C ASP A 92 -19.93 11.27 4.27
N ILE A 93 -18.90 12.09 4.22
CA ILE A 93 -18.87 13.36 3.48
C ILE A 93 -18.17 13.25 2.14
N ALA A 94 -17.23 12.32 1.99
CA ALA A 94 -16.42 12.24 0.78
C ALA A 94 -15.93 10.83 0.50
N LYS A 95 -15.44 10.66 -0.71
CA LYS A 95 -14.84 9.46 -1.24
C LYS A 95 -13.52 9.81 -1.90
N VAL A 96 -12.47 9.08 -1.54
CA VAL A 96 -11.10 9.33 -2.01
C VAL A 96 -10.49 8.03 -2.49
N LYS A 97 -9.76 8.05 -3.60
CA LYS A 97 -8.91 6.94 -4.00
C LYS A 97 -7.44 7.30 -3.82
N HIS A 98 -6.61 6.29 -3.58
CA HIS A 98 -5.16 6.48 -3.57
C HIS A 98 -4.41 5.25 -4.05
N LEU A 99 -3.16 5.48 -4.44
CA LEU A 99 -2.18 4.45 -4.70
C LEU A 99 -0.96 4.71 -3.81
N PRO A 100 -0.51 3.73 -3.02
CA PRO A 100 0.66 3.86 -2.16
C PRO A 100 1.87 3.02 -2.66
N PRO A 101 2.45 3.26 -3.86
CA PRO A 101 3.67 2.58 -4.25
C PRO A 101 4.75 2.75 -3.18
N THR A 102 5.32 1.63 -2.75
CA THR A 102 6.28 1.59 -1.64
C THR A 102 7.49 0.76 -2.05
N LEU A 103 8.68 1.36 -1.96
CA LEU A 103 9.94 0.70 -2.24
C LEU A 103 10.63 0.37 -0.92
N MET A 104 10.93 -0.91 -0.71
CA MET A 104 11.45 -1.47 0.52
C MET A 104 12.80 -2.13 0.30
N ALA A 105 13.71 -1.97 1.25
CA ALA A 105 14.83 -2.88 1.45
C ALA A 105 14.43 -3.90 2.51
N GLN A 106 14.66 -5.18 2.24
CA GLN A 106 14.25 -6.30 3.07
C GLN A 106 15.46 -7.09 3.54
N TYR A 107 15.38 -7.58 4.78
CA TYR A 107 16.28 -8.57 5.34
C TYR A 107 15.49 -9.81 5.75
N TYR A 108 15.83 -10.95 5.16
CA TYR A 108 15.25 -12.26 5.41
C TYR A 108 16.12 -13.02 6.41
N PHE A 109 15.50 -13.52 7.47
CA PHE A 109 16.16 -14.37 8.45
C PHE A 109 16.25 -15.82 7.95
N GLY A 110 17.11 -16.60 8.60
CA GLY A 110 17.37 -17.99 8.24
C GLY A 110 18.35 -18.11 7.08
N SER A 111 18.39 -19.31 6.51
CA SER A 111 19.20 -19.62 5.34
C SER A 111 18.30 -19.92 4.14
N LYS A 112 18.92 -20.02 2.97
CA LYS A 112 18.25 -20.34 1.71
C LYS A 112 17.59 -21.74 1.71
N GLU A 113 17.97 -22.63 2.62
CA GLU A 113 17.35 -23.95 2.84
C GLU A 113 16.13 -23.90 3.78
N SER A 114 15.85 -22.74 4.39
CA SER A 114 14.78 -22.60 5.39
C SER A 114 13.42 -22.50 4.70
N GLN A 115 12.51 -23.44 4.97
CA GLN A 115 11.12 -23.39 4.48
C GLN A 115 10.31 -22.25 5.10
N PHE A 116 10.73 -21.76 6.26
CA PHE A 116 10.07 -20.69 7.00
C PHE A 116 11.03 -19.50 7.05
N ARG A 117 10.66 -18.41 6.38
CA ARG A 117 11.53 -17.23 6.19
C ARG A 117 10.84 -15.97 6.70
N PRO A 118 11.00 -15.65 8.00
CA PRO A 118 10.64 -14.33 8.51
C PRO A 118 11.50 -13.26 7.85
N TYR A 119 10.93 -12.07 7.67
CA TYR A 119 11.66 -10.92 7.15
C TYR A 119 11.20 -9.63 7.80
N VAL A 120 12.10 -8.65 7.77
CA VAL A 120 11.85 -7.27 8.17
C VAL A 120 12.27 -6.37 7.03
N GLY A 121 11.70 -5.17 6.96
CA GLY A 121 12.06 -4.23 5.92
C GLY A 121 11.72 -2.80 6.27
N ILE A 122 12.43 -1.90 5.62
CA ILE A 122 12.28 -0.46 5.75
C ILE A 122 12.40 0.17 4.37
N GLY A 123 11.67 1.26 4.15
CA GLY A 123 11.61 1.85 2.83
C GLY A 123 10.94 3.20 2.79
N LEU A 124 10.65 3.62 1.56
CA LEU A 124 10.00 4.88 1.23
C LEU A 124 8.67 4.59 0.56
N ASN A 125 7.65 5.29 1.01
CA ASN A 125 6.32 5.31 0.44
C ASN A 125 6.08 6.64 -0.28
N TYR A 126 5.45 6.55 -1.44
CA TYR A 126 4.82 7.69 -2.10
C TYR A 126 3.34 7.38 -2.25
N THR A 127 2.47 8.15 -1.59
CA THR A 127 1.02 7.98 -1.70
C THR A 127 0.46 9.12 -2.55
N THR A 128 -0.18 8.76 -3.66
CA THR A 128 -0.89 9.72 -4.52
C THR A 128 -2.39 9.56 -4.38
N PHE A 129 -3.08 10.68 -4.21
CA PHE A 129 -4.54 10.74 -4.07
C PHE A 129 -5.16 11.18 -5.38
N PHE A 130 -6.35 10.64 -5.69
CA PHE A 130 -7.11 11.02 -6.87
C PHE A 130 -8.59 10.63 -6.74
N ASN A 131 -9.42 11.15 -7.65
CA ASN A 131 -10.87 10.93 -7.65
C ASN A 131 -11.54 11.34 -6.32
N GLU A 132 -11.08 12.45 -5.76
CA GLU A 132 -11.60 13.11 -4.57
C GLU A 132 -12.98 13.70 -4.87
N LYS A 133 -14.01 13.15 -4.22
CA LYS A 133 -15.39 13.59 -4.45
C LYS A 133 -16.12 13.74 -3.14
N PHE A 134 -16.72 14.90 -2.91
CA PHE A 134 -17.75 15.02 -1.89
C PHE A 134 -18.98 14.21 -2.28
N ASN A 135 -19.66 13.66 -1.27
CA ASN A 135 -20.90 12.91 -1.41
C ASN A 135 -22.08 13.87 -1.61
N GLY A 136 -23.15 13.42 -2.25
CA GLY A 136 -24.35 14.27 -2.51
C GLY A 136 -25.31 14.42 -1.32
N ASN A 137 -24.87 14.19 -0.08
CA ASN A 137 -25.75 14.18 1.09
C ASN A 137 -26.14 15.61 1.53
N SER A 138 -27.17 15.72 2.39
CA SER A 138 -27.65 17.01 2.88
C SER A 138 -26.55 17.80 3.59
N ALA A 139 -25.73 17.16 4.43
CA ALA A 139 -24.67 17.85 5.16
C ALA A 139 -23.63 18.53 4.24
N VAL A 140 -23.22 17.87 3.15
CA VAL A 140 -22.34 18.46 2.14
C VAL A 140 -23.02 19.63 1.43
N ARG A 141 -24.29 19.49 1.07
CA ARG A 141 -25.06 20.51 0.35
C ARG A 141 -25.34 21.75 1.20
N ASP A 142 -25.72 21.54 2.46
CA ASP A 142 -26.07 22.60 3.41
C ASP A 142 -24.86 23.48 3.75
N ASN A 143 -23.65 22.89 3.75
CA ASN A 143 -22.39 23.60 3.96
C ASN A 143 -21.70 24.00 2.65
N ASN A 144 -22.33 23.74 1.51
CA ASN A 144 -21.78 23.97 0.16
C ASN A 144 -20.32 23.47 0.03
N LEU A 145 -20.04 22.24 0.46
CA LEU A 145 -18.70 21.66 0.40
C LEU A 145 -18.34 21.26 -1.03
N HIS A 146 -17.24 21.80 -1.54
CA HIS A 146 -16.79 21.53 -2.90
C HIS A 146 -15.27 21.70 -3.06
N SER A 147 -14.76 21.31 -4.24
CA SER A 147 -13.33 21.41 -4.59
C SER A 147 -12.41 20.68 -3.58
N LEU A 148 -12.69 19.39 -3.32
CA LEU A 148 -11.83 18.55 -2.48
C LEU A 148 -10.55 18.18 -3.22
N ASP A 149 -9.42 18.35 -2.55
CA ASP A 149 -8.08 18.02 -3.05
C ASP A 149 -7.24 17.52 -1.87
N LEU A 150 -6.56 16.38 -2.05
CA LEU A 150 -5.61 15.84 -1.09
C LEU A 150 -4.23 15.88 -1.72
N LYS A 151 -3.27 16.46 -1.02
CA LYS A 151 -1.89 16.45 -1.51
C LYS A 151 -1.29 15.06 -1.43
N ASP A 152 -0.48 14.73 -2.44
CA ASP A 152 0.41 13.58 -2.39
C ASP A 152 1.32 13.62 -1.16
N SER A 153 1.69 12.44 -0.67
CA SER A 153 2.48 12.24 0.53
C SER A 153 3.74 11.44 0.23
N TRP A 154 4.83 11.83 0.87
CA TRP A 154 6.05 11.04 0.95
C TRP A 154 6.27 10.67 2.41
N GLY A 155 6.62 9.41 2.66
CA GLY A 155 6.84 8.95 4.02
C GLY A 155 7.74 7.73 4.09
N VAL A 156 8.09 7.38 5.31
CA VAL A 156 8.81 6.15 5.61
C VAL A 156 7.83 4.99 5.78
N ALA A 157 8.25 3.79 5.39
CA ALA A 157 7.51 2.57 5.60
C ALA A 157 8.38 1.55 6.31
N GLY A 158 7.78 0.79 7.21
CA GLY A 158 8.38 -0.36 7.86
C GLY A 158 7.44 -1.55 7.73
N HIS A 159 7.98 -2.75 7.53
CA HIS A 159 7.16 -3.95 7.56
C HIS A 159 7.87 -5.13 8.19
N VAL A 160 7.07 -6.09 8.61
CA VAL A 160 7.51 -7.41 9.02
C VAL A 160 6.64 -8.41 8.29
N GLY A 161 7.21 -9.53 7.91
CA GLY A 161 6.47 -10.57 7.22
C GLY A 161 7.11 -11.92 7.36
N LEU A 162 6.44 -12.87 6.72
CA LEU A 162 6.78 -14.26 6.74
C LEU A 162 6.44 -14.85 5.38
N ASP A 163 7.42 -15.54 4.81
CA ASP A 163 7.20 -16.49 3.73
C ASP A 163 7.29 -17.94 4.23
N TYR A 164 6.39 -18.78 3.75
CA TYR A 164 6.39 -20.22 3.97
C TYR A 164 6.40 -20.93 2.62
N GLU A 165 7.51 -21.57 2.30
CA GLU A 165 7.66 -22.32 1.05
C GLU A 165 6.78 -23.58 1.07
N LEU A 166 5.86 -23.66 0.11
CA LEU A 166 5.01 -24.84 -0.09
C LEU A 166 5.71 -25.90 -0.94
N ASP A 167 6.46 -25.45 -1.95
CA ASP A 167 7.22 -26.32 -2.84
C ASP A 167 8.51 -25.61 -3.33
N GLN A 168 8.97 -25.88 -4.56
CA GLN A 168 10.19 -25.32 -5.13
C GLN A 168 10.01 -23.95 -5.80
N ASN A 169 8.77 -23.46 -5.89
CA ASN A 169 8.47 -22.18 -6.54
C ASN A 169 7.38 -21.40 -5.79
N TRP A 170 6.42 -22.09 -5.18
CA TRP A 170 5.27 -21.50 -4.52
C TRP A 170 5.50 -21.31 -3.03
N MET A 171 5.11 -20.13 -2.55
CA MET A 171 5.14 -19.78 -1.14
C MET A 171 3.79 -19.19 -0.68
N LEU A 172 3.52 -19.26 0.61
CA LEU A 172 2.52 -18.43 1.27
C LEU A 172 3.18 -17.22 1.90
N ASN A 173 2.55 -16.06 1.79
CA ASN A 173 3.02 -14.82 2.40
C ASN A 173 2.01 -14.27 3.40
N ALA A 174 2.52 -13.79 4.53
CA ALA A 174 1.79 -12.95 5.45
C ALA A 174 2.68 -11.76 5.87
N SER A 175 2.17 -10.54 5.78
CA SER A 175 2.93 -9.35 6.19
C SER A 175 2.07 -8.25 6.80
N VAL A 176 2.72 -7.48 7.67
CA VAL A 176 2.16 -6.32 8.36
C VAL A 176 3.06 -5.13 8.12
N TRP A 177 2.48 -4.05 7.65
CA TRP A 177 3.17 -2.84 7.27
C TRP A 177 2.65 -1.68 8.10
N TRP A 178 3.55 -0.79 8.47
CA TRP A 178 3.25 0.54 8.94
C TRP A 178 3.82 1.54 7.93
N VAL A 179 2.99 2.50 7.52
CA VAL A 179 3.39 3.51 6.55
C VAL A 179 3.08 4.87 7.14
N ASN A 180 4.06 5.76 7.17
CA ASN A 180 3.82 7.15 7.50
C ASN A 180 3.20 7.86 6.31
N VAL A 181 2.00 8.41 6.48
CA VAL A 181 1.28 9.12 5.43
C VAL A 181 0.64 10.36 6.04
N GLU A 182 1.15 11.52 5.64
CA GLU A 182 0.64 12.84 6.03
C GLU A 182 0.19 13.60 4.79
N THR A 183 -1.00 14.20 4.82
CA THR A 183 -1.58 14.92 3.69
C THR A 183 -2.28 16.20 4.11
N ASP A 184 -2.22 17.20 3.23
CA ASP A 184 -2.97 18.44 3.35
C ASP A 184 -4.34 18.23 2.69
N VAL A 185 -5.42 18.16 3.47
CA VAL A 185 -6.79 18.11 2.95
C VAL A 185 -7.28 19.53 2.69
N LYS A 186 -7.53 19.86 1.43
CA LYS A 186 -8.03 21.18 1.01
C LYS A 186 -9.45 21.06 0.49
N PHE A 187 -10.31 21.98 0.92
CA PHE A 187 -11.67 22.06 0.43
C PHE A 187 -12.24 23.47 0.60
N LYS A 188 -13.40 23.72 0.00
CA LYS A 188 -14.17 24.94 0.20
C LYS A 188 -15.49 24.65 0.89
N ALA A 189 -15.89 25.53 1.81
CA ALA A 189 -17.25 25.59 2.34
C ALA A 189 -17.82 26.98 2.01
N GLY A 190 -18.75 27.05 1.05
CA GLY A 190 -19.09 28.33 0.43
C GLY A 190 -17.86 28.98 -0.23
N ASP A 191 -17.65 30.27 -0.01
CA ASP A 191 -16.49 30.98 -0.58
C ASP A 191 -15.19 30.82 0.23
N GLN A 192 -15.26 30.24 1.42
CA GLN A 192 -14.12 30.08 2.32
C GLN A 192 -13.30 28.84 1.97
N LYS A 193 -11.98 28.99 1.95
CA LYS A 193 -11.02 27.89 1.72
C LYS A 193 -10.50 27.37 3.05
N TYR A 194 -10.53 26.06 3.21
CA TYR A 194 -9.98 25.35 4.35
C TYR A 194 -8.80 24.49 3.92
N LYS A 195 -7.81 24.42 4.79
CA LYS A 195 -6.68 23.51 4.70
C LYS A 195 -6.54 22.84 6.07
N ILE A 196 -6.62 21.52 6.11
CA ILE A 196 -6.51 20.72 7.32
C ILE A 196 -5.37 19.71 7.15
N ASP A 197 -4.38 19.79 8.03
CA ASP A 197 -3.30 18.82 8.06
C ASP A 197 -3.82 17.51 8.68
N THR A 198 -3.67 16.40 7.96
CA THR A 198 -4.25 15.11 8.31
C THR A 198 -3.19 14.01 8.24
N ARG A 199 -3.04 13.27 9.34
CA ARG A 199 -2.23 12.07 9.42
C ARG A 199 -3.11 10.85 9.23
N LEU A 200 -2.70 9.95 8.34
CA LEU A 200 -3.40 8.71 8.04
C LEU A 200 -2.71 7.51 8.69
N ASP A 201 -1.37 7.53 8.74
CA ASP A 201 -0.47 6.52 9.32
C ASP A 201 -1.02 5.08 9.34
N PRO A 202 -1.39 4.51 8.17
CA PRO A 202 -2.13 3.26 8.13
C PRO A 202 -1.28 2.04 8.52
N TRP A 203 -1.98 1.04 9.07
CA TRP A 203 -1.50 -0.33 9.10
C TRP A 203 -2.02 -1.09 7.89
N VAL A 204 -1.15 -1.81 7.20
CA VAL A 204 -1.52 -2.66 6.05
C VAL A 204 -1.27 -4.13 6.38
N PHE A 205 -2.28 -4.96 6.18
CA PHE A 205 -2.21 -6.39 6.39
C PHE A 205 -2.31 -7.09 5.04
N MET A 206 -1.28 -7.83 4.64
CA MET A 206 -1.27 -8.58 3.40
C MET A 206 -1.16 -10.08 3.67
N PHE A 207 -2.03 -10.84 3.02
CA PHE A 207 -1.99 -12.30 2.99
C PHE A 207 -2.13 -12.77 1.55
N GLY A 208 -1.27 -13.68 1.12
CA GLY A 208 -1.23 -14.06 -0.28
C GLY A 208 -0.39 -15.29 -0.59
N VAL A 209 -0.25 -15.53 -1.89
CA VAL A 209 0.62 -16.54 -2.47
C VAL A 209 1.75 -15.83 -3.20
N GLY A 210 2.94 -16.41 -3.14
CA GLY A 210 4.12 -15.96 -3.86
C GLY A 210 4.61 -17.02 -4.82
N TYR A 211 5.33 -16.56 -5.85
CA TYR A 211 6.06 -17.39 -6.79
C TYR A 211 7.46 -16.82 -6.96
N HIS A 212 8.50 -17.64 -6.81
CA HIS A 212 9.87 -17.26 -7.11
C HIS A 212 10.35 -17.87 -8.44
N PHE A 213 10.99 -17.04 -9.26
CA PHE A 213 11.51 -17.35 -10.60
C PHE A 213 13.02 -17.55 -10.57
#